data_AF-A0A0T1W316-F1
#
_entry.id   AF-A0A0T1W316-F1
#
_cell.length_a   1.000
_cell.length_b   1.000
_cell.length_c   1.000
_cell.angle_alpha   90.00
_cell.angle_beta   90.00
_cell.angle_gamma   90.00
#
_symmetry.space_group_name_H-M   'P 1'
#
loop_
_entity.id
_entity.type
_entity.pdbx_description
1 polymer ?
#
loop_
_entity_poly.entity_id
_entity_poly.type
_entity_poly.pdbx_seq_one_letter_code
_entity_poly.pdbx_strand_id
1 'polypeptide(L)'
;MSTATDGHGPPGIPQPDDEARISNAVREIAEQRASIEQAKGMLMFIYGLDEHAAFDLLRWQSQQHNVKLRLLAEQVVKDISELGKRKPLQNRLDHDRVLLTAHQRVGQPKTDA
;
A
#
# COMPACT_ATOMS: atom_id res chain seq x y z
N MET A 1 5.42 31.56 58.72
CA MET A 1 4.62 31.40 57.48
C MET A 1 5.51 31.75 56.30
N SER A 2 6.00 30.76 55.56
CA SER A 2 6.59 30.97 54.25
C SER A 2 6.41 29.68 53.45
N THR A 3 5.43 29.70 52.56
CA THR A 3 5.15 28.68 51.56
C THR A 3 5.83 29.10 50.26
N ALA A 4 6.68 28.24 49.68
CA ALA A 4 6.84 28.10 48.22
C ALA A 4 8.10 27.28 47.90
N THR A 5 7.91 26.01 47.58
CA THR A 5 8.64 25.32 46.51
C THR A 5 7.76 24.17 46.03
N ASP A 6 6.72 24.49 45.23
CA ASP A 6 6.06 23.47 44.43
C ASP A 6 6.92 23.22 43.20
N GLY A 7 7.47 22.01 43.13
CA GLY A 7 8.29 21.53 42.04
C GLY A 7 7.43 21.33 40.79
N HIS A 8 7.57 22.24 39.83
CA HIS A 8 7.16 21.98 38.46
C HIS A 8 8.35 21.36 37.71
N GLY A 9 8.43 20.03 37.72
CA GLY A 9 9.30 19.29 36.79
C GLY A 9 8.81 19.49 35.35
N PRO A 10 9.72 19.52 34.36
CA PRO A 10 9.35 19.77 32.98
C PRO A 10 8.42 18.68 32.44
N PRO A 11 7.56 18.98 31.43
CA PRO A 11 6.72 17.99 30.78
C PRO A 11 7.60 16.84 30.27
N GLY A 12 7.27 15.62 30.67
CA GLY A 12 8.00 14.42 30.29
C GLY A 12 8.14 14.34 28.78
N ILE A 13 9.37 14.23 28.30
CA ILE A 13 9.68 13.88 26.91
C ILE A 13 8.91 12.58 26.61
N PRO A 14 8.20 12.47 25.48
CA PRO A 14 7.57 11.22 25.06
C PRO A 14 8.56 10.07 25.22
N GLN A 15 8.15 9.03 25.94
CA GLN A 15 9.04 7.93 26.24
C GLN A 15 9.33 7.19 24.93
N PRO A 16 10.59 6.81 24.62
CA PRO A 16 10.96 6.21 23.32
C PRO A 16 10.14 4.96 22.96
N ASP A 17 9.55 4.30 23.95
CA ASP A 17 8.63 3.17 23.78
C ASP A 17 7.31 3.55 23.09
N ASP A 18 6.80 4.76 23.30
CA ASP A 18 5.56 5.24 22.65
C ASP A 18 5.79 5.52 21.16
N GLU A 19 6.92 6.14 20.82
CA GLU A 19 7.31 6.36 19.41
C GLU A 19 7.52 5.03 18.68
N ALA A 20 8.17 4.06 19.32
CA ALA A 20 8.36 2.72 18.77
C ALA A 20 7.02 1.97 18.58
N ARG A 21 6.09 2.09 19.53
CA ARG A 21 4.75 1.47 19.43
C ARG A 21 3.91 2.11 18.33
N ILE A 22 3.93 3.43 18.20
CA ILE A 22 3.23 4.16 17.13
C ILE A 22 3.83 3.79 15.77
N SER A 23 5.16 3.76 15.64
CA SER A 23 5.85 3.37 14.41
C SER A 23 5.50 1.94 13.98
N ASN A 24 5.47 1.00 14.92
CA ASN A 24 5.08 -0.37 14.66
C ASN A 24 3.60 -0.49 14.22
N ALA A 25 2.68 0.23 14.87
CA ALA A 25 1.27 0.24 14.49
C ALA A 25 1.04 0.87 13.11
N VAL A 26 1.74 1.95 12.78
CA VAL A 26 1.69 2.57 11.44
C VAL A 26 2.24 1.61 10.38
N ARG A 27 3.34 0.91 10.68
CA ARG A 27 3.90 -0.10 9.77
C ARG A 27 2.93 -1.25 9.53
N GLU A 28 2.28 -1.74 10.59
CA GLU A 28 1.28 -2.81 10.49
C GLU A 28 0.07 -2.37 9.65
N ILE A 29 -0.43 -1.14 9.82
CA ILE A 29 -1.52 -0.58 9.00
C ILE A 29 -1.09 -0.40 7.54
N ALA A 30 0.15 0.04 7.29
CA ALA A 30 0.69 0.19 5.95
C ALA A 30 0.85 -1.16 5.24
N GLU A 31 1.38 -2.17 5.94
CA GLU A 31 1.49 -3.55 5.45
C GLU A 31 0.10 -4.14 5.17
N GLN A 32 -0.89 -3.87 6.02
CA GLN A 32 -2.28 -4.30 5.83
C GLN A 32 -2.95 -3.67 4.60
N ARG A 33 -2.61 -2.41 4.27
CA ARG A 33 -3.14 -1.73 3.07
C ARG A 33 -2.39 -2.13 1.79
N ALA A 34 -1.14 -2.54 1.90
CA ALA A 34 -0.29 -2.85 0.75
C ALA A 34 -0.87 -3.96 -0.15
N SER A 35 -1.42 -5.04 0.44
CA SER A 35 -1.95 -6.16 -0.34
C SER A 35 -3.22 -5.78 -1.12
N ILE A 36 -4.08 -4.94 -0.55
CA ILE A 36 -5.28 -4.43 -1.22
C ILE A 36 -4.90 -3.54 -2.42
N GLU A 37 -3.94 -2.63 -2.24
CA GLU A 37 -3.47 -1.76 -3.32
C GLU A 37 -2.77 -2.54 -4.44
N GLN A 38 -1.97 -3.56 -4.08
CA GLN A 38 -1.39 -4.48 -5.06
C GLN A 38 -2.45 -5.24 -5.84
N ALA A 39 -3.45 -5.80 -5.16
CA ALA A 39 -4.55 -6.50 -5.80
C ALA A 39 -5.31 -5.57 -6.75
N LYS A 40 -5.64 -4.34 -6.33
CA LYS A 40 -6.27 -3.33 -7.19
C LYS A 40 -5.44 -3.07 -8.45
N GLY A 41 -4.14 -2.78 -8.31
CA GLY A 41 -3.26 -2.54 -9.46
C GLY A 41 -3.21 -3.70 -10.44
N MET A 42 -3.17 -4.95 -9.94
CA MET A 42 -3.24 -6.15 -10.79
C MET A 42 -4.58 -6.26 -11.52
N LEU A 43 -5.69 -6.01 -10.84
CA LEU A 43 -7.02 -6.03 -11.45
C LEU A 43 -7.21 -4.93 -12.50
N MET A 44 -6.72 -3.71 -12.23
CA MET A 44 -6.70 -2.62 -13.19
C MET A 44 -5.94 -3.02 -14.46
N PHE A 45 -4.76 -3.65 -14.30
CA PHE A 45 -3.95 -4.09 -15.43
C PHE A 45 -4.60 -5.23 -16.23
N ILE A 46 -5.18 -6.23 -15.56
CA ILE A 46 -5.76 -7.41 -16.21
C ILE A 46 -7.10 -7.11 -16.87
N TYR A 47 -7.95 -6.33 -16.20
CA TYR A 47 -9.34 -6.09 -16.62
C TYR A 47 -9.56 -4.69 -17.22
N GLY A 48 -8.56 -3.82 -17.27
CA GLY A 48 -8.69 -2.45 -17.78
C GLY A 48 -9.59 -1.57 -16.90
N LEU A 49 -9.68 -1.88 -15.61
CA LEU A 49 -10.50 -1.15 -14.64
C LEU A 49 -9.78 0.11 -14.15
N ASP A 50 -10.57 1.11 -13.73
CA ASP A 50 -10.06 2.17 -12.89
C ASP A 50 -9.89 1.70 -11.42
N GLU A 51 -9.30 2.57 -10.60
CA GLU A 51 -9.00 2.27 -9.20
C GLU A 51 -10.26 1.95 -8.37
N HIS A 52 -11.35 2.69 -8.60
CA HIS A 52 -12.59 2.53 -7.86
C HIS A 52 -13.27 1.20 -8.22
N ALA A 53 -13.41 0.91 -9.51
CA ALA A 53 -14.00 -0.32 -10.01
C ALA A 53 -13.20 -1.56 -9.57
N ALA A 54 -11.87 -1.48 -9.55
CA ALA A 54 -11.03 -2.57 -9.04
C ALA A 54 -11.25 -2.83 -7.54
N PHE A 55 -11.38 -1.77 -6.74
CA PHE A 55 -11.67 -1.91 -5.30
C PHE A 55 -13.09 -2.43 -5.05
N ASP A 56 -14.07 -1.94 -5.80
CA ASP A 56 -15.46 -2.39 -5.70
C ASP A 56 -15.61 -3.86 -6.07
N LEU A 57 -14.84 -4.35 -7.05
CA LEU A 57 -14.79 -5.77 -7.39
C LEU A 57 -14.28 -6.63 -6.22
N LEU A 58 -13.17 -6.23 -5.58
CA LEU A 58 -12.65 -6.93 -4.40
C LEU A 58 -13.65 -6.89 -3.24
N ARG A 59 -14.28 -5.72 -3.01
CA ARG A 59 -15.29 -5.54 -1.96
C ARG A 59 -16.50 -6.42 -2.20
N TRP A 60 -17.02 -6.44 -3.42
CA TRP A 60 -18.15 -7.28 -3.81
C TRP A 60 -17.82 -8.75 -3.55
N GLN A 61 -16.69 -9.26 -4.05
CA GLN A 61 -16.30 -10.65 -3.87
C GLN A 61 -16.09 -11.01 -2.38
N SER A 62 -15.47 -10.11 -1.61
CA SER A 62 -15.30 -10.25 -0.15
C SER A 62 -16.64 -10.41 0.56
N GLN A 63 -17.63 -9.58 0.21
CA GLN A 63 -18.97 -9.63 0.79
C GLN A 63 -19.77 -10.86 0.35
N GLN A 64 -19.71 -11.23 -0.94
CA GLN A 64 -20.40 -12.40 -1.48
C GLN A 64 -19.98 -13.70 -0.77
N HIS A 65 -18.73 -13.79 -0.35
CA HIS A 65 -18.18 -14.99 0.29
C HIS A 65 -17.94 -14.84 1.79
N ASN A 66 -18.29 -13.70 2.39
CA ASN A 66 -18.02 -13.37 3.79
C ASN A 66 -16.54 -13.62 4.21
N VAL A 67 -15.62 -13.24 3.32
CA VAL A 67 -14.17 -13.36 3.56
C VAL A 67 -13.61 -11.97 3.85
N LYS A 68 -12.67 -11.87 4.80
CA LYS A 68 -11.98 -10.60 5.06
C LYS A 68 -11.31 -10.10 3.78
N LEU A 69 -11.63 -8.87 3.36
CA LEU A 69 -11.11 -8.24 2.15
C LEU A 69 -9.59 -8.35 1.99
N ARG A 70 -8.85 -8.20 3.11
CA ARG A 70 -7.39 -8.39 3.14
C ARG A 70 -6.95 -9.79 2.71
N LEU A 71 -7.55 -10.83 3.29
CA LEU A 71 -7.20 -12.22 2.97
C LEU A 71 -7.54 -12.53 1.51
N LEU A 72 -8.65 -11.98 1.02
CA LEU A 72 -9.00 -12.09 -0.39
C LEU A 72 -7.95 -11.42 -1.28
N ALA A 73 -7.55 -10.18 -0.97
CA ALA A 73 -6.55 -9.44 -1.74
C ALA A 73 -5.20 -10.17 -1.75
N GLU A 74 -4.74 -10.68 -0.62
CA GLU A 74 -3.51 -11.49 -0.51
C GLU A 74 -3.58 -12.74 -1.40
N GLN A 75 -4.70 -13.45 -1.36
CA GLN A 75 -4.90 -14.64 -2.17
C GLN A 75 -4.93 -14.31 -3.67
N VAL A 76 -5.61 -13.23 -4.06
CA VAL A 76 -5.65 -12.74 -5.44
C VAL A 76 -4.25 -12.42 -5.95
N VAL A 77 -3.45 -11.66 -5.19
CA VAL A 77 -2.06 -11.32 -5.55
C VAL A 77 -1.22 -12.58 -5.73
N LYS A 78 -1.34 -13.53 -4.80
CA LYS A 78 -0.62 -14.81 -4.86
C LYS A 78 -0.97 -15.59 -6.13
N ASP A 79 -2.26 -15.80 -6.39
CA ASP A 79 -2.72 -16.64 -7.50
C ASP A 79 -2.40 -16.02 -8.87
N ILE A 80 -2.56 -14.70 -9.01
CA ILE A 80 -2.19 -13.98 -10.24
C ILE A 80 -0.68 -14.06 -10.46
N SER A 81 0.12 -13.90 -9.41
CA SER A 81 1.59 -13.99 -9.50
C SER A 81 2.04 -15.40 -9.91
N GLU A 82 1.43 -16.44 -9.35
CA GLU A 82 1.69 -17.83 -9.73
C GLU A 82 1.21 -18.15 -11.15
N LEU A 83 0.11 -17.55 -11.59
CA LEU A 83 -0.37 -17.66 -12.96
C LEU A 83 0.62 -17.02 -13.94
N GLY A 84 1.08 -15.79 -13.67
CA GLY A 84 2.05 -15.08 -14.51
C GLY A 84 3.40 -15.79 -14.63
N LYS A 85 3.83 -16.52 -13.59
CA LYS A 85 5.03 -17.38 -13.65
C LYS A 85 4.85 -18.57 -14.60
N ARG A 86 3.67 -19.18 -14.62
CA ARG A 86 3.37 -20.38 -15.43
C ARG A 86 3.02 -20.04 -16.87
N LYS A 87 2.35 -18.92 -17.09
CA LYS A 87 1.93 -18.41 -18.40
C LYS A 87 2.41 -16.97 -18.52
N PRO A 88 3.62 -16.74 -19.05
CA PRO A 88 4.13 -15.39 -19.29
C PRO A 88 3.14 -14.60 -20.14
N LEU A 89 3.02 -13.29 -19.87
CA LEU A 89 2.16 -12.38 -20.62
C LEU A 89 2.47 -12.51 -22.12
N GLN A 90 1.42 -12.63 -22.94
CA GLN A 90 1.55 -12.81 -24.39
C GLN A 90 2.31 -11.64 -25.05
N ASN A 91 2.23 -10.43 -24.47
CA ASN A 91 2.86 -9.21 -24.97
C ASN A 91 4.03 -8.73 -24.11
N ARG A 92 4.84 -9.66 -23.56
CA ARG A 92 5.97 -9.32 -22.69
C ARG A 92 6.89 -8.25 -23.27
N LEU A 93 7.18 -8.31 -24.58
CA LEU A 93 8.05 -7.32 -25.25
C LEU A 93 7.49 -5.89 -25.21
N ASP A 94 6.18 -5.73 -25.36
CA ASP A 94 5.54 -4.42 -25.29
C ASP A 94 5.61 -3.86 -23.87
N HIS A 95 5.33 -4.71 -22.87
CA HIS A 95 5.46 -4.35 -21.46
C HIS A 95 6.90 -4.00 -21.10
N ASP A 96 7.87 -4.79 -21.55
CA ASP A 96 9.31 -4.56 -21.34
C ASP A 96 9.71 -3.21 -21.96
N ARG A 97 9.26 -2.91 -23.18
CA ARG A 97 9.52 -1.61 -23.82
C ARG A 97 8.94 -0.47 -23.00
N VAL A 98 7.69 -0.57 -22.54
CA VAL A 98 7.05 0.45 -21.71
C VAL A 98 7.88 0.70 -20.44
N LEU A 99 8.27 -0.37 -19.74
CA LEU A 99 9.08 -0.30 -18.52
C LEU A 99 10.45 0.31 -18.79
N LEU A 100 11.19 -0.22 -19.76
CA LEU A 100 12.57 0.18 -20.06
C LEU A 100 12.66 1.61 -20.58
N THR A 101 11.60 2.16 -21.18
CA THR A 101 11.58 3.53 -21.68
C THR A 101 10.83 4.51 -20.77
N ALA A 102 10.29 4.05 -19.63
CA ALA A 102 9.48 4.90 -18.73
C ALA A 102 10.23 6.15 -18.26
N HIS A 103 11.52 5.99 -17.89
CA HIS A 103 12.39 7.08 -17.45
C HIS A 103 12.52 8.23 -18.47
N GLN A 104 12.36 7.95 -19.77
CA GLN A 104 12.44 8.95 -20.84
C GLN A 104 11.20 9.85 -20.89
N ARG A 105 10.08 9.38 -20.33
CA ARG A 105 8.80 10.12 -20.25
C ARG A 105 8.59 10.79 -18.89
N VAL A 106 9.38 10.42 -17.88
CA VAL A 106 9.41 11.11 -16.59
C VAL A 106 10.25 12.37 -16.77
N GLY A 107 9.60 13.50 -17.04
CA GLY A 107 10.27 14.79 -17.10
C GLY A 107 10.90 15.14 -15.76
N GLN A 108 12.16 15.62 -15.76
CA GLN A 108 12.74 16.29 -14.60
C GLN A 108 11.77 17.39 -14.16
N PRO A 109 11.49 17.56 -12.84
CA PRO A 109 10.70 18.69 -12.37
C PRO A 109 11.35 19.95 -12.92
N LYS A 110 10.55 20.75 -13.63
CA LYS A 110 10.99 22.04 -14.12
C LYS A 110 11.35 22.87 -12.90
N THR A 111 12.65 22.98 -12.60
CA THR A 111 13.15 23.98 -11.67
C THR A 111 12.96 25.32 -12.37
N ASP A 112 11.79 25.91 -12.19
CA ASP A 112 11.56 27.30 -12.59
C ASP A 112 12.51 28.17 -11.76
N ALA A 113 13.39 28.87 -12.48
CA ALA A 113 14.39 29.80 -11.97
C ALA A 113 13.77 31.15 -11.58
#